data_AF-A0A919KP23-F1
#
_entry.id   AF-A0A919KP23-F1
#
_cell.length_a   1.000
_cell.length_b   1.000
_cell.length_c   1.000
_cell.angle_alpha   90.00
_cell.angle_beta   90.00
_cell.angle_gamma   90.00
#
_symmetry.space_group_name_H-M   'P 1'
#
loop_
_entity.id
_entity.type
_entity.pdbx_description
1 polymer ?
#
loop_
_entity_poly.entity_id
_entity_poly.type
_entity_poly.pdbx_seq_one_letter_code
_entity_poly.pdbx_strand_id
1 'polypeptide(L)'
;MTGTEEFLFLSAELTGFGVGQLSATGLADTYRSLVLERAGPPRLDRLRAAVAAGAGRPPAFPDESVRELARAVVHLWYLGTWPGLPPAGAEGAADGTAAAPPDEQVDRPADGPFVVSSRAYAEGLVWRTFGARAPGTVPQAHGSWSLPPSVEEPAGGPPGPRRGVATAPAGQR
;
A
#
# COMPACT_ATOMS: atom_id res chain seq x y z
N MET A 1 -24.27 4.69 0.97
CA MET A 1 -22.82 4.66 1.17
C MET A 1 -22.21 5.86 0.48
N THR A 2 -21.26 6.52 1.12
CA THR A 2 -20.50 7.61 0.51
C THR A 2 -19.37 7.03 -0.36
N GLY A 3 -18.89 7.77 -1.37
CA GLY A 3 -17.79 7.30 -2.22
C GLY A 3 -16.49 6.99 -1.46
N THR A 4 -16.32 7.54 -0.25
CA THR A 4 -15.18 7.26 0.66
C THR A 4 -15.30 5.86 1.25
N GLU A 5 -16.48 5.49 1.72
CA GLU A 5 -16.75 4.17 2.30
C GLU A 5 -16.49 3.08 1.26
N GLU A 6 -16.97 3.26 0.04
CA GLU A 6 -16.72 2.33 -1.07
C GLU A 6 -15.21 2.19 -1.39
N PHE A 7 -14.47 3.30 -1.35
CA PHE A 7 -13.02 3.27 -1.56
C PHE A 7 -12.29 2.55 -0.41
N LEU A 8 -12.77 2.70 0.83
CA LEU A 8 -12.23 1.98 1.98
C LEU A 8 -12.49 0.47 1.88
N PHE A 9 -13.70 0.04 1.50
CA PHE A 9 -13.98 -1.39 1.29
C PHE A 9 -13.11 -1.99 0.19
N LEU A 10 -12.99 -1.31 -0.96
CA LEU A 10 -12.08 -1.71 -2.02
C LEU A 10 -10.64 -1.84 -1.51
N SER A 11 -10.17 -0.83 -0.79
CA SER A 11 -8.79 -0.78 -0.28
C SER A 11 -8.52 -1.86 0.77
N ALA A 12 -9.51 -2.19 1.60
CA ALA A 12 -9.42 -3.26 2.57
C ALA A 12 -9.22 -4.62 1.89
N GLU A 13 -9.98 -4.90 0.83
CA GLU A 13 -9.82 -6.14 0.06
C GLU A 13 -8.42 -6.22 -0.58
N LEU A 14 -7.96 -5.14 -1.20
CA LEU A 14 -6.65 -5.08 -1.87
C LEU A 14 -5.47 -5.21 -0.89
N THR A 15 -5.53 -4.55 0.26
CA THR A 15 -4.39 -4.46 1.20
C THR A 15 -4.40 -5.54 2.28
N GLY A 16 -5.57 -6.12 2.58
CA GLY A 16 -5.79 -7.03 3.70
C GLY A 16 -5.96 -6.34 5.06
N PHE A 17 -5.91 -5.01 5.12
CA PHE A 17 -6.17 -4.25 6.35
C PHE A 17 -7.66 -3.95 6.52
N GLY A 18 -8.14 -3.91 7.77
CA GLY A 18 -9.55 -3.62 8.05
C GLY A 18 -9.93 -2.17 7.71
N VAL A 19 -11.19 -1.95 7.34
CA VAL A 19 -11.74 -0.60 7.03
C VAL A 19 -11.47 0.41 8.14
N GLY A 20 -11.64 0.01 9.41
CA GLY A 20 -11.35 0.87 10.56
C GLY A 20 -9.88 1.26 10.70
N GLN A 21 -8.95 0.38 10.31
CA GLN A 21 -7.51 0.68 10.33
C GLN A 21 -7.14 1.68 9.23
N LEU A 22 -7.75 1.52 8.05
CA LEU A 22 -7.55 2.43 6.91
C LEU A 22 -8.17 3.81 7.17
N SER A 23 -9.38 3.87 7.74
CA SER A 23 -10.03 5.14 8.07
C SER A 23 -9.28 5.91 9.14
N ALA A 24 -8.70 5.22 10.13
CA ALA A 24 -7.92 5.83 11.20
C ALA A 24 -6.68 6.60 10.72
N THR A 25 -6.15 6.31 9.52
CA THR A 25 -5.05 7.10 8.93
C THR A 25 -5.48 8.55 8.63
N GLY A 26 -6.77 8.78 8.39
CA GLY A 26 -7.32 10.05 7.92
C GLY A 26 -6.99 10.36 6.45
N LEU A 27 -6.49 9.38 5.68
CA LEU A 27 -6.02 9.59 4.30
C LEU A 27 -7.01 9.14 3.23
N ALA A 28 -8.14 8.53 3.62
CA ALA A 28 -9.08 7.88 2.70
C ALA A 28 -9.62 8.84 1.62
N ASP A 29 -10.06 10.04 2.00
CA ASP A 29 -10.58 11.03 1.05
C ASP A 29 -9.50 11.61 0.14
N THR A 30 -8.30 11.84 0.69
CA THR A 30 -7.14 12.31 -0.08
C THR A 30 -6.73 11.30 -1.12
N TYR A 31 -6.59 10.02 -0.73
CA TYR A 31 -6.22 8.95 -1.64
C TYR A 31 -7.31 8.68 -2.67
N ARG A 32 -8.59 8.68 -2.27
CA ARG A 32 -9.69 8.55 -3.23
C ARG A 32 -9.66 9.66 -4.28
N SER A 33 -9.50 10.91 -3.84
CA SER A 33 -9.47 12.07 -4.74
C SER A 33 -8.28 11.98 -5.69
N LEU A 34 -7.10 11.60 -5.19
CA LEU A 34 -5.91 11.41 -6.02
C LEU A 34 -6.09 10.29 -7.04
N VAL A 35 -6.63 9.14 -6.62
CA VAL A 35 -6.89 8.00 -7.52
C VAL A 35 -7.88 8.39 -8.61
N LEU A 36 -8.94 9.14 -8.26
CA LEU A 36 -9.91 9.65 -9.24
C LEU A 36 -9.28 10.63 -10.22
N GLU A 37 -8.43 11.54 -9.73
CA GLU A 37 -7.70 12.50 -10.58
C GLU A 37 -6.78 11.81 -11.57
N ARG A 38 -6.02 10.79 -11.13
CA ARG A 38 -4.97 10.16 -11.94
C ARG A 38 -5.45 9.00 -12.81
N ALA A 39 -6.42 8.23 -12.34
CA ALA A 39 -6.93 7.06 -13.05
C ALA A 39 -8.27 7.31 -13.76
N GLY A 40 -9.00 8.35 -13.35
CA GLY A 40 -10.35 8.63 -13.80
C GLY A 40 -11.42 7.71 -13.18
N PRO A 41 -12.69 8.15 -13.12
CA PRO A 41 -13.79 7.33 -12.61
C PRO A 41 -13.96 5.97 -13.31
N PRO A 42 -13.92 5.86 -14.65
CA PRO A 42 -14.19 4.59 -15.34
C PRO A 42 -13.19 3.48 -15.02
N ARG A 43 -11.92 3.82 -14.75
CA ARG A 43 -10.90 2.82 -14.40
C ARG A 43 -11.06 2.37 -12.95
N LEU A 44 -11.40 3.29 -12.05
CA LEU A 44 -11.71 2.96 -10.66
C LEU A 44 -12.96 2.08 -10.54
N ASP A 45 -14.01 2.37 -11.31
CA ASP A 45 -15.24 1.57 -11.31
C ASP A 45 -14.99 0.15 -11.83
N ARG A 46 -14.18 -0.01 -12.88
CA ARG A 46 -13.74 -1.33 -13.37
C ARG A 46 -12.96 -2.11 -12.32
N LEU A 47 -12.06 -1.44 -11.58
CA LEU A 47 -11.33 -2.07 -10.47
C LEU A 47 -12.29 -2.51 -9.35
N ARG A 48 -13.24 -1.67 -8.97
CA ARG A 48 -14.27 -2.01 -7.98
C ARG A 48 -15.08 -3.23 -8.40
N ALA A 49 -15.53 -3.27 -9.64
CA ALA A 49 -16.27 -4.40 -10.19
C ALA A 49 -15.43 -5.69 -10.19
N ALA A 50 -14.14 -5.61 -10.56
CA ALA A 50 -13.24 -6.76 -10.56
C ALA A 50 -13.03 -7.34 -9.14
N VAL A 51 -12.85 -6.49 -8.14
CA VAL A 51 -12.70 -6.92 -6.74
C VAL A 51 -14.02 -7.49 -6.20
N ALA A 52 -15.16 -6.88 -6.51
CA ALA A 52 -16.48 -7.38 -6.08
C ALA A 52 -16.84 -8.74 -6.72
N ALA A 53 -16.37 -9.00 -7.95
CA ALA A 53 -16.59 -10.26 -8.65
C ALA A 53 -15.64 -11.39 -8.19
N GLY A 54 -14.51 -11.05 -7.58
CA GLY A 54 -13.47 -12.00 -7.19
C GLY A 54 -13.79 -12.74 -5.88
N ALA A 55 -14.50 -13.88 -5.96
CA ALA A 55 -14.72 -14.79 -4.82
C ALA A 55 -13.47 -15.61 -4.40
N GLY A 56 -12.26 -15.19 -4.81
CA GLY A 56 -11.01 -15.89 -4.55
C GLY A 56 -9.87 -14.93 -4.22
N ARG A 57 -8.99 -15.33 -3.29
CA ARG A 57 -7.78 -14.59 -2.93
C ARG A 57 -6.59 -15.18 -3.70
N PRO A 58 -5.92 -14.43 -4.60
CA PRO A 58 -6.12 -13.01 -4.93
C PRO A 58 -7.23 -12.76 -5.99
N PRO A 59 -7.81 -11.54 -6.03
CA PRO A 59 -8.81 -11.18 -7.02
C PRO A 59 -8.27 -11.28 -8.46
N ALA A 60 -9.08 -11.83 -9.37
CA ALA A 60 -8.76 -11.86 -10.79
C ALA A 60 -9.09 -10.50 -11.43
N PHE A 61 -8.13 -9.93 -12.15
CA PHE A 61 -8.29 -8.62 -12.81
C PHE A 61 -8.41 -8.79 -14.33
N PRO A 62 -9.37 -8.09 -14.96
CA PRO A 62 -9.76 -8.33 -16.36
C PRO A 62 -8.68 -7.95 -17.37
N ASP A 63 -7.97 -6.86 -17.12
CA ASP A 63 -6.95 -6.31 -18.02
C ASP A 63 -5.74 -5.77 -17.23
N GLU A 64 -4.65 -5.46 -17.94
CA GLU A 64 -3.43 -4.95 -17.32
C GLU A 64 -3.64 -3.56 -16.71
N SER A 65 -4.47 -2.74 -17.34
CA SER A 65 -4.81 -1.41 -16.85
C SER A 65 -5.44 -1.44 -15.45
N VAL A 66 -6.35 -2.39 -15.20
CA VAL A 66 -6.96 -2.58 -13.87
C VAL A 66 -5.94 -3.15 -12.87
N ARG A 67 -5.05 -4.06 -13.30
CA ARG A 67 -3.96 -4.59 -12.45
C ARG A 67 -2.99 -3.50 -12.00
N GLU A 68 -2.60 -2.63 -12.92
CA GLU A 68 -1.71 -1.50 -12.62
C GLU A 68 -2.35 -0.52 -11.65
N LEU A 69 -3.65 -0.25 -11.80
CA LEU A 69 -4.37 0.59 -10.83
C LEU A 69 -4.43 -0.08 -9.44
N ALA A 70 -4.69 -1.39 -9.38
CA ALA A 70 -4.68 -2.13 -8.12
C ALA A 70 -3.30 -2.04 -7.44
N ARG A 71 -2.22 -2.25 -8.19
CA ARG A 71 -0.84 -2.10 -7.70
C ARG A 71 -0.57 -0.68 -7.22
N ALA A 72 -0.98 0.33 -7.96
CA ALA A 72 -0.81 1.73 -7.59
C ALA A 72 -1.54 2.08 -6.29
N VAL A 73 -2.78 1.60 -6.11
CA VAL A 73 -3.56 1.80 -4.87
C VAL A 73 -2.88 1.10 -3.68
N VAL A 74 -2.40 -0.14 -3.86
CA VAL A 74 -1.66 -0.85 -2.79
C VAL A 74 -0.37 -0.12 -2.44
N HIS A 75 0.41 0.31 -3.44
CA HIS A 75 1.64 1.06 -3.24
C HIS A 75 1.41 2.38 -2.50
N LEU A 76 0.33 3.08 -2.88
CA LEU A 76 -0.11 4.31 -2.24
C LEU A 76 -0.41 4.11 -0.75
N TRP A 77 -1.15 3.06 -0.39
CA TRP A 77 -1.45 2.74 1.01
C TRP A 77 -0.23 2.32 1.80
N TYR A 78 0.65 1.51 1.22
CA TYR A 78 1.82 1.00 1.95
C TYR A 78 2.90 2.05 2.16
N LEU A 79 3.19 2.88 1.14
CA LEU A 79 4.34 3.78 1.15
C LEU A 79 3.98 5.27 1.17
N GLY A 80 2.70 5.61 1.08
CA GLY A 80 2.26 7.00 0.97
C GLY A 80 2.70 7.70 -0.33
N THR A 81 3.08 6.91 -1.32
CA THR A 81 3.68 7.35 -2.58
C THR A 81 2.80 6.91 -3.74
N TRP A 82 2.48 7.84 -4.64
CA TRP A 82 1.89 7.49 -5.92
C TRP A 82 3.01 7.02 -6.85
N PRO A 83 2.94 5.81 -7.43
CA PRO A 83 4.02 5.31 -8.29
C PRO A 83 3.99 5.85 -9.72
N GLY A 84 2.91 6.55 -10.12
CA GLY A 84 2.59 6.82 -11.51
C GLY A 84 1.76 5.69 -12.13
N LEU A 85 1.06 5.98 -13.23
CA LEU A 85 0.39 4.97 -14.03
C LEU A 85 0.94 5.02 -15.46
N PRO A 86 1.14 3.87 -16.12
CA PRO A 86 1.43 3.88 -17.54
C PRO A 86 0.24 4.47 -18.31
N PRO A 87 0.49 5.20 -19.41
CA PRO A 87 -0.58 5.70 -20.25
C PRO A 87 -1.43 4.54 -20.76
N ALA A 88 -2.75 4.73 -20.76
CA ALA A 88 -3.69 3.71 -21.22
C ALA A 88 -3.39 3.37 -22.68
N GLY A 89 -2.87 2.16 -22.95
CA GLY A 89 -2.45 1.71 -24.27
C GLY A 89 -0.98 1.29 -24.41
N ALA A 90 -0.13 1.46 -23.39
CA ALA A 90 1.23 0.90 -23.36
C ALA A 90 1.26 -0.63 -23.11
N GLU A 91 0.19 -1.33 -23.49
CA GLU A 91 0.01 -2.77 -23.36
C GLU A 91 0.92 -3.46 -24.40
N GLY A 92 2.19 -3.65 -24.07
CA GLY A 92 3.15 -4.36 -24.94
C GLY A 92 4.63 -3.99 -24.79
N ALA A 93 4.99 -2.96 -24.01
CA ALA A 93 6.39 -2.53 -23.86
C ALA A 93 7.11 -3.16 -22.65
N ALA A 94 6.63 -4.30 -22.16
CA ALA A 94 7.34 -5.14 -21.19
C ALA A 94 8.03 -6.31 -21.90
N ASP A 95 8.78 -6.02 -22.96
CA ASP A 95 9.89 -6.85 -23.39
C ASP A 95 11.07 -5.92 -23.67
N GLY A 96 12.19 -6.15 -23.00
CA GLY A 96 13.32 -5.23 -23.01
C GLY A 96 14.07 -5.28 -24.34
N THR A 97 14.14 -4.17 -25.08
CA THR A 97 15.30 -3.68 -25.87
C THR A 97 15.02 -2.26 -26.43
N ALA A 98 16.08 -1.42 -26.47
CA ALA A 98 16.22 -0.02 -26.90
C ALA A 98 15.74 0.32 -28.35
N ALA A 99 15.56 1.57 -28.85
CA ALA A 99 15.67 2.98 -28.42
C ALA A 99 15.17 3.91 -29.58
N ALA A 100 15.02 5.23 -29.35
CA ALA A 100 15.03 6.30 -30.38
C ALA A 100 15.52 7.66 -29.78
N PRO A 101 16.02 8.63 -30.58
CA PRO A 101 17.18 9.49 -30.30
C PRO A 101 16.93 10.74 -29.40
N PRO A 102 17.99 11.47 -28.99
CA PRO A 102 17.96 12.40 -27.85
C PRO A 102 17.31 13.79 -28.07
N ASP A 103 16.88 14.17 -29.27
CA ASP A 103 16.65 15.59 -29.56
C ASP A 103 15.17 16.04 -29.66
N GLU A 104 14.20 15.15 -29.47
CA GLU A 104 12.76 15.51 -29.42
C GLU A 104 12.09 15.19 -28.06
N GLN A 105 12.86 14.76 -27.06
CA GLN A 105 12.38 14.40 -25.73
C GLN A 105 12.44 15.57 -24.72
N VAL A 106 12.10 16.79 -25.15
CA VAL A 106 12.29 17.99 -24.31
C VAL A 106 11.09 18.28 -23.38
N ASP A 107 10.03 17.45 -23.36
CA ASP A 107 8.82 17.76 -22.56
C ASP A 107 8.07 16.55 -21.95
N ARG A 108 8.75 15.69 -21.16
CA ARG A 108 8.07 14.70 -20.29
C ARG A 108 8.77 14.63 -18.93
N PRO A 109 8.11 14.98 -17.80
CA PRO A 109 7.25 13.99 -17.10
C PRO A 109 6.10 14.57 -16.24
N ALA A 110 4.85 14.19 -16.51
CA ALA A 110 3.70 14.48 -15.62
C ALA A 110 3.23 13.28 -14.76
N ASP A 111 3.77 12.08 -14.97
CA ASP A 111 3.32 10.81 -14.34
C ASP A 111 4.45 10.03 -13.63
N GLY A 112 5.43 10.72 -13.04
CA GLY A 112 6.48 10.09 -12.22
C GLY A 112 6.03 9.79 -10.79
N PRO A 113 6.78 8.96 -10.05
CA PRO A 113 6.46 8.65 -8.67
C PRO A 113 6.63 9.88 -7.74
N PHE A 114 5.71 10.08 -6.79
CA PHE A 114 5.81 11.17 -5.82
C PHE A 114 5.17 10.81 -4.47
N VAL A 115 5.73 11.36 -3.39
CA VAL A 115 5.16 11.23 -2.04
C VAL A 115 3.98 12.19 -1.90
N VAL A 116 2.81 11.69 -1.49
CA VAL A 116 1.58 12.50 -1.45
C VAL A 116 1.65 13.60 -0.39
N SER A 117 2.18 13.27 0.80
CA SER A 117 2.40 14.22 1.88
C SER A 117 3.31 13.62 2.96
N SER A 118 3.84 14.46 3.85
CA SER A 118 4.56 13.99 5.05
C SER A 118 3.69 13.09 5.94
N ARG A 119 2.39 13.40 6.06
CA ARG A 119 1.42 12.55 6.77
C ARG A 119 1.24 11.19 6.08
N ALA A 120 1.18 11.16 4.75
CA ALA A 120 1.08 9.91 3.99
C ALA A 120 2.28 9.01 4.23
N TYR A 121 3.50 9.57 4.29
CA TYR A 121 4.69 8.83 4.68
C TYR A 121 4.61 8.32 6.14
N ALA A 122 4.14 9.16 7.06
CA ALA A 122 4.02 8.81 8.47
C ALA A 122 3.02 7.67 8.75
N GLU A 123 1.89 7.68 8.03
CA GLU A 123 0.79 6.71 8.18
C GLU A 123 0.87 5.51 7.22
N GLY A 124 1.96 5.38 6.47
CA GLY A 124 2.15 4.27 5.53
C GLY A 124 1.98 2.90 6.21
N LEU A 125 1.19 2.01 5.60
CA LEU A 125 0.87 0.70 6.20
C LEU A 125 2.10 -0.19 6.39
N VAL A 126 3.18 0.05 5.64
CA VAL A 126 4.46 -0.68 5.81
C VAL A 126 5.00 -0.59 7.24
N TRP A 127 4.80 0.53 7.92
CA TRP A 127 5.28 0.69 9.30
C TRP A 127 4.48 -0.19 10.26
N ARG A 128 3.16 -0.29 10.05
CA ARG A 128 2.28 -1.16 10.84
C ARG A 128 2.60 -2.64 10.64
N THR A 129 2.97 -3.06 9.42
CA THR A 129 3.39 -4.46 9.18
C THR A 129 4.64 -4.85 9.96
N PHE A 130 5.51 -3.89 10.27
CA PHE A 130 6.71 -4.12 11.08
C PHE A 130 6.50 -3.83 12.58
N GLY A 131 5.30 -3.42 13.00
CA GLY A 131 5.05 -2.97 14.38
C GLY A 131 5.84 -1.72 14.76
N ALA A 132 6.25 -0.92 13.76
CA ALA A 132 7.11 0.25 13.91
C ALA A 132 6.35 1.55 13.59
N ARG A 133 7.00 2.67 13.88
CA ARG A 133 6.57 4.00 13.41
C ARG A 133 7.53 4.51 12.36
N ALA A 134 7.03 5.33 11.45
CA ALA A 134 7.81 5.92 10.38
C ALA A 134 9.06 6.65 10.92
N PRO A 135 10.26 6.38 10.37
CA PRO A 135 11.47 7.09 10.76
C PRO A 135 11.32 8.60 10.64
N GLY A 136 11.78 9.35 11.65
CA GLY A 136 11.75 10.81 11.66
C GLY A 136 10.41 11.45 12.02
N THR A 137 9.39 10.66 12.38
CA THR A 137 8.03 11.18 12.69
C THR A 137 7.74 11.29 14.17
N VAL A 138 8.37 10.44 14.99
CA VAL A 138 8.31 10.49 16.46
C VAL A 138 9.67 10.11 17.05
N PRO A 139 10.07 10.71 18.19
CA PRO A 139 11.27 10.29 18.90
C PRO A 139 11.13 8.83 19.35
N GLN A 140 12.13 8.02 19.00
CA GLN A 140 12.30 6.68 19.57
C GLN A 140 12.98 6.85 20.94
N ALA A 141 12.54 6.10 21.96
CA ALA A 141 13.24 6.11 23.24
C ALA A 141 14.64 5.50 23.07
N HIS A 142 15.65 6.13 23.67
CA HIS A 142 17.00 5.56 23.70
C HIS A 142 16.96 4.15 24.31
N GLY A 143 17.58 3.18 23.63
CA GLY A 143 17.60 1.79 24.08
C GLY A 143 16.36 0.97 23.72
N SER A 144 15.36 1.52 23.00
CA SER A 144 14.20 0.75 22.52
C SER A 144 14.61 -0.46 21.67
N TRP A 145 15.73 -0.35 20.96
CA TRP A 145 16.34 -1.42 20.17
C TRP A 145 16.81 -2.64 20.98
N SER A 146 16.92 -2.52 22.31
CA SER A 146 17.29 -3.63 23.20
C SER A 146 16.09 -4.48 23.65
N LEU A 147 14.87 -3.98 23.45
CA LEU A 147 13.66 -4.72 23.78
C LEU A 147 13.33 -5.70 22.64
N PRO A 148 12.84 -6.91 22.95
CA PRO A 148 12.37 -7.84 21.93
C PRO A 148 11.19 -7.23 21.16
N PRO A 149 11.03 -7.52 19.86
CA PRO A 149 9.91 -7.01 19.08
C PRO A 149 8.58 -7.53 19.64
N SER A 150 7.67 -6.61 19.92
CA SER A 150 6.30 -6.94 20.30
C SER A 150 5.49 -7.25 19.05
N VAL A 151 5.05 -8.51 18.89
CA VAL A 151 4.03 -8.84 17.89
C VAL A 151 2.69 -8.37 18.46
N GLU A 152 2.08 -7.36 17.85
CA GLU A 152 0.68 -7.02 18.14
C GLU A 152 -0.17 -8.20 17.66
N GLU A 153 -0.75 -8.95 18.61
CA GLU A 153 -1.58 -10.11 18.32
C GLU A 153 -2.83 -9.60 17.56
N PRO A 154 -3.13 -10.12 16.36
CA PRO A 154 -4.28 -9.64 15.60
C PRO A 154 -5.55 -9.89 16.42
N ALA A 155 -6.35 -8.84 16.61
CA ALA A 155 -7.61 -8.92 17.32
C ALA A 155 -8.54 -9.92 16.61
N GLY A 156 -8.63 -11.16 17.10
CA GLY A 156 -9.67 -12.13 16.72
C GLY A 156 -9.26 -13.55 16.35
N GLY A 157 -8.03 -14.03 16.61
CA GLY A 157 -7.66 -15.45 16.42
C GLY A 157 -7.46 -16.19 17.76
N PRO A 158 -7.82 -17.50 17.87
CA PRO A 158 -7.48 -18.27 19.06
C PRO A 158 -5.94 -18.33 19.22
N PRO A 159 -5.42 -18.20 20.46
CA PRO A 159 -3.99 -18.12 20.68
C PRO A 159 -3.29 -19.38 20.18
N GLY A 160 -2.42 -19.22 19.18
CA GLY A 160 -1.50 -20.26 18.75
C GLY A 160 -0.50 -20.60 19.87
N PRO A 161 0.10 -21.80 19.88
CA PRO A 161 1.00 -22.21 20.94
C PRO A 161 2.20 -21.26 21.01
N ARG A 162 2.31 -20.55 22.14
CA ARG A 162 3.45 -19.69 22.46
C ARG A 162 4.72 -20.54 22.51
N ARG A 163 5.66 -20.31 21.59
CA ARG A 163 7.02 -20.84 21.74
C ARG A 163 7.63 -20.20 22.98
N GLY A 164 7.87 -21.01 24.01
CA GLY A 164 8.52 -20.57 25.23
C GLY A 164 9.86 -19.94 24.92
N VAL A 165 10.10 -18.74 25.48
CA VAL A 165 11.41 -18.12 25.49
C VAL A 165 12.33 -19.04 26.29
N ALA A 166 13.29 -19.67 25.61
CA ALA A 166 14.34 -20.42 26.28
C ALA A 166 15.24 -19.42 27.03
N THR A 167 15.14 -19.43 28.35
CA THR A 167 16.12 -18.80 29.24
C THR A 167 17.45 -19.53 29.09
N ALA A 168 18.48 -18.84 28.61
CA ALA A 168 19.85 -19.36 28.61
C ALA A 168 20.32 -19.56 30.06
N PRO A 169 20.99 -20.68 30.41
CA PRO A 169 21.50 -20.87 31.75
C PRO A 169 22.70 -19.95 32.00
N ALA A 170 22.69 -19.30 33.17
CA ALA A 170 23.81 -18.53 33.69
C ALA A 170 25.05 -19.43 33.85
N GLY A 171 26.19 -18.94 33.38
CA GLY A 171 27.47 -19.62 33.50
C GLY A 171 27.84 -19.92 34.95
N GLN A 172 28.33 -21.14 35.19
CA GLN A 172 29.03 -21.48 36.41
C GLN A 172 30.53 -21.25 36.22
N ARG A 173 31.13 -20.66 37.25
CA ARG A 173 32.55 -20.37 37.43
C ARG A 173 33.40 -21.65 37.52
#